data_AF-A0AAE9A879-F1
#
_entry.id   AF-A0AAE9A879-F1
#
_cell.length_a   1.000
_cell.length_b   1.000
_cell.length_c   1.000
_cell.angle_alpha   90.00
_cell.angle_beta   90.00
_cell.angle_gamma   90.00
#
_symmetry.space_group_name_H-M   'P 1'
#
loop_
_entity.id
_entity.type
_entity.pdbx_description
1 polymer ?
#
loop_
_entity_poly.entity_id
_entity_poly.type
_entity_poly.pdbx_seq_one_letter_code
_entity_poly.pdbx_strand_id
1 'polypeptide(L)' 'MKLHLIILSALLLGSSTAQSPPACAAGVTCPPGGMWGEWTTVGDGKCESSCGGCDQLFQTRDCMSSQLTGCPCST' A
#
# COMPACT_ATOMS: atom_id res chain seq x y z
N MET A 1 -37.30 -25.01 23.95
CA MET A 1 -36.33 -25.82 23.19
C MET A 1 -35.92 -25.23 21.82
N LYS A 2 -36.46 -24.09 21.36
CA LYS A 2 -36.06 -23.46 20.08
C LYS A 2 -35.04 -22.32 20.21
N LEU A 3 -34.75 -21.83 21.42
CA LEU A 3 -33.88 -20.68 21.64
C LEU A 3 -32.39 -21.03 21.70
N HIS A 4 -32.03 -22.25 22.16
CA HIS A 4 -30.63 -22.71 22.20
C HIS A 4 -30.06 -23.10 20.84
N LEU A 5 -30.92 -23.42 19.86
CA LEU A 5 -30.48 -23.88 18.54
C LEU A 5 -29.99 -22.72 17.65
N ILE A 6 -30.49 -21.50 17.88
CA ILE A 6 -30.18 -20.31 17.07
C ILE A 6 -28.80 -19.74 17.41
N ILE A 7 -28.35 -19.90 18.66
CA ILE A 7 -27.09 -19.34 19.15
C ILE A 7 -25.88 -20.14 18.65
N LEU A 8 -25.99 -21.47 18.50
CA LEU A 8 -24.91 -22.29 17.92
C LEU A 8 -24.68 -22.02 16.43
N SER A 9 -25.71 -21.60 15.69
CA SER A 9 -25.62 -21.31 14.25
C SER A 9 -24.91 -19.99 13.91
N ALA A 10 -24.73 -19.08 14.89
CA ALA A 10 -24.12 -17.77 14.64
C ALA A 10 -22.58 -17.76 14.76
N LEU A 11 -21.95 -18.86 15.20
CA LEU A 11 -20.51 -18.94 15.47
C LEU A 11 -19.65 -19.42 14.29
N LEU A 12 -20.23 -19.70 13.12
CA LEU A 12 -19.51 -20.41 12.02
C LEU A 12 -19.20 -19.59 10.77
N LEU A 13 -19.54 -18.30 10.69
CA LEU A 13 -19.39 -17.54 9.43
C LEU A 13 -18.57 -16.28 9.64
N GLY A 14 -17.28 -16.46 9.89
CA GLY A 14 -16.30 -15.39 9.97
C GLY A 14 -14.90 -15.88 9.63
N SER A 15 -14.77 -16.74 8.60
CA SER A 15 -13.46 -17.13 8.07
C SER A 15 -12.88 -15.96 7.31
N SER A 16 -12.18 -15.06 8.02
CA SER A 16 -11.27 -14.09 7.41
C SER A 16 -10.17 -14.89 6.72
N THR A 17 -10.35 -15.21 5.43
CA THR A 17 -9.24 -15.72 4.64
C THR A 17 -8.24 -14.57 4.57
N ALA A 18 -7.17 -14.64 5.36
CA ALA A 18 -5.99 -13.82 5.18
C ALA A 18 -5.39 -14.24 3.83
N GLN A 19 -5.93 -13.70 2.74
CA GLN A 19 -5.34 -13.87 1.42
C GLN A 19 -4.07 -13.04 1.44
N SER A 20 -2.93 -13.72 1.35
CA SER A 20 -1.67 -13.03 1.11
C SER A 20 -1.81 -12.20 -0.17
N PRO A 21 -1.24 -10.98 -0.22
CA PRO A 21 -1.17 -10.25 -1.47
C PRO A 21 -0.54 -11.14 -2.56
N PRO A 22 -1.00 -11.03 -3.82
CA PRO A 22 -0.44 -11.82 -4.92
C PRO A 22 1.07 -11.60 -5.02
N ALA A 23 1.80 -12.67 -5.33
CA ALA A 23 3.24 -12.60 -5.53
C ALA A 23 3.57 -11.66 -6.70
N CYS A 24 4.66 -10.89 -6.57
CA CYS A 24 5.13 -10.01 -7.63
C CYS A 24 5.57 -10.84 -8.85
N ALA A 25 5.30 -10.34 -10.07
CA ALA A 25 5.85 -10.95 -11.27
C ALA A 25 7.38 -10.85 -11.27
N ALA A 26 8.06 -11.90 -11.75
CA ALA A 26 9.52 -11.96 -11.73
C ALA A 26 10.14 -10.78 -12.50
N GLY A 27 11.09 -10.08 -11.87
CA GLY A 27 11.76 -8.91 -12.45
C GLY A 27 10.92 -7.62 -12.43
N VAL A 28 9.71 -7.64 -11.84
CA VAL A 28 8.90 -6.43 -11.69
C VAL A 28 9.26 -5.73 -10.39
N THR A 29 10.05 -4.68 -10.54
CA THR A 29 10.39 -3.75 -9.46
C THR A 29 9.23 -2.79 -9.26
N CYS A 30 8.59 -2.86 -8.09
CA CYS A 30 7.58 -1.92 -7.60
C CYS A 30 6.60 -1.46 -8.69
N PRO A 31 5.73 -2.36 -9.19
CA PRO A 31 4.80 -2.03 -10.27
C PRO A 31 3.89 -0.85 -9.87
N PRO A 32 3.19 -0.23 -10.83
CA PRO A 32 2.00 0.55 -10.50
C PRO A 32 1.09 -0.29 -9.58
N GLY A 33 0.89 0.17 -8.33
CA GLY A 33 0.18 -0.58 -7.29
C GLY A 33 1.04 -1.45 -6.34
N GLY A 34 2.37 -1.42 -6.45
CA GLY A 34 3.28 -2.01 -5.47
C GLY A 34 3.20 -1.33 -4.09
N MET A 35 3.90 -1.88 -3.09
CA MET A 35 3.94 -1.23 -1.78
C MET A 35 4.94 -0.08 -1.80
N TRP A 36 4.42 1.11 -1.54
CA TRP A 36 5.17 2.35 -1.50
C TRP A 36 5.02 2.99 -0.14
N GLY A 37 6.09 3.63 0.32
CA GLY A 37 6.03 4.51 1.48
C GLY A 37 5.29 5.80 1.18
N GLU A 38 5.24 6.65 2.20
CA GLU A 38 4.64 7.98 2.08
C GLU A 38 5.39 8.85 1.08
N TRP A 39 4.64 9.72 0.41
CA TRP A 39 5.23 10.75 -0.42
C TRP A 39 5.92 11.80 0.43
N THR A 40 7.14 12.15 0.03
CA THR A 40 7.94 13.19 0.67
C THR A 40 8.27 14.26 -0.37
N THR A 41 7.98 15.52 -0.04
CA THR A 41 8.35 16.65 -0.90
C THR A 41 9.84 16.87 -0.88
N VAL A 42 10.42 17.03 -2.07
CA VAL A 42 11.83 17.41 -2.24
C VAL A 42 11.97 18.90 -1.93
N GLY A 43 12.94 19.26 -1.09
CA GLY A 43 13.19 20.65 -0.69
C GLY A 43 12.34 21.09 0.51
N ASP A 44 12.05 22.39 0.61
CA ASP A 44 11.30 22.99 1.73
C ASP A 44 9.77 23.01 1.51
N GLY A 45 9.33 22.48 0.37
CA GLY A 45 7.92 22.39 -0.01
C GLY A 45 7.27 23.71 -0.42
N LYS A 46 8.06 24.73 -0.76
CA LYS A 46 7.55 26.01 -1.26
C LYS A 46 7.92 26.20 -2.72
N CYS A 47 7.00 26.77 -3.49
CA CYS A 47 7.35 27.33 -4.78
C CYS A 47 8.24 28.57 -4.55
N GLU A 48 9.29 28.72 -5.36
CA GLU A 48 10.21 29.85 -5.28
C GLU A 48 9.47 31.19 -5.52
N SER A 49 8.49 31.20 -6.42
CA SER A 49 7.65 32.35 -6.71
C SER A 49 6.37 32.35 -5.88
N SER A 50 6.00 33.52 -5.35
CA SER A 50 4.78 33.71 -4.56
C SER A 50 3.52 33.93 -5.41
N CYS A 51 3.63 34.40 -6.66
CA CYS A 51 2.53 34.49 -7.61
C CYS A 51 3.01 34.56 -9.07
N GLY A 52 2.20 34.05 -10.01
CA GLY A 52 2.41 34.17 -11.46
C GLY A 52 3.52 33.29 -12.08
N GLY A 53 4.24 32.51 -11.27
CA GLY A 53 5.24 31.54 -11.74
C GLY A 53 4.65 30.17 -12.08
N CYS A 54 5.42 29.36 -12.82
CA CYS A 54 5.12 27.97 -13.16
C CYS A 54 6.06 26.99 -12.43
N ASP A 55 6.48 27.35 -11.22
CA ASP A 55 7.42 26.55 -10.43
C ASP A 55 6.84 25.17 -10.13
N GLN A 56 7.73 24.18 -10.08
CA GLN A 56 7.37 22.79 -9.87
C GLN A 56 7.92 22.30 -8.54
N LEU A 57 7.10 21.57 -7.80
CA LEU A 57 7.54 20.79 -6.66
C LEU A 57 7.64 19.33 -7.07
N PHE A 58 8.71 18.69 -6.65
CA PHE A 58 8.92 17.27 -6.86
C PHE A 58 8.63 16.52 -5.56
N GLN A 59 8.07 15.33 -5.69
CA GLN A 59 7.91 14.41 -4.57
C GLN A 59 8.58 13.08 -4.90
N THR A 60 9.16 12.47 -3.88
CA THR A 60 9.74 11.13 -3.94
C THR A 60 9.07 10.25 -2.89
N ARG A 61 9.17 8.94 -3.07
CA ARG A 61 8.73 7.96 -2.09
C ARG A 61 9.60 6.72 -2.20
N ASP A 62 9.84 6.07 -1.08
CA ASP A 62 10.63 4.85 -1.05
C ASP A 62 9.78 3.63 -1.43
N CYS A 63 10.36 2.73 -2.21
CA CYS A 63 9.70 1.46 -2.44
C CYS A 63 9.88 0.54 -1.22
N MET A 64 8.77 0.01 -0.70
CA MET A 64 8.74 -0.86 0.47
C MET A 64 8.48 -2.33 0.12
N SER A 65 8.44 -2.66 -1.17
CA SER A 65 8.10 -4.00 -1.65
C SER A 65 9.10 -5.08 -1.22
N SER A 66 10.36 -4.73 -0.90
CA SER A 66 11.36 -5.65 -0.31
C SER A 66 10.93 -6.30 1.00
N GLN A 67 9.91 -5.76 1.68
CA GLN A 67 9.33 -6.41 2.87
C GLN A 67 8.50 -7.65 2.52
N LEU A 68 8.12 -7.81 1.24
CA LEU A 68 7.48 -9.01 0.72
C LEU A 68 8.57 -9.95 0.19
N THR A 69 8.53 -11.19 0.66
CA THR A 69 9.44 -12.24 0.19
C THR A 69 9.31 -12.42 -1.32
N GLY A 70 10.42 -12.33 -2.04
CA GLY A 70 10.47 -12.50 -3.50
C GLY A 70 10.22 -11.21 -4.31
N CYS A 71 10.08 -10.05 -3.66
CA CYS A 71 9.83 -8.77 -4.33
C CYS A 71 10.92 -7.72 -4.01
N PRO A 72 12.18 -7.91 -4.45
CA PRO A 72 13.23 -6.94 -4.15
C PRO A 72 12.96 -5.60 -4.85
N CYS A 73 13.07 -4.50 -4.11
CA CYS A 73 13.25 -3.18 -4.68
C CYS A 73 14.61 -3.16 -5.38
N SER A 74 14.67 -3.27 -6.71
CA SER A 74 15.88 -2.95 -7.45
C SER A 74 15.99 -1.43 -7.64
N THR A 75 17.22 -0.93 -7.71
CA THR A 75 17.51 0.41 -8.23
C THR A 75 17.21 0.51 -9.72
#